data_AF-A0A7W0VTV3-F1
#
_entry.id   AF-A0A7W0VTV3-F1
#
_cell.length_a   1.000
_cell.length_b   1.000
_cell.length_c   1.000
_cell.angle_alpha   90.00
_cell.angle_beta   90.00
_cell.angle_gamma   90.00
#
_symmetry.space_group_name_H-M   'P 1'
#
loop_
_entity.id
_entity.type
_entity.pdbx_description
1 polymer ?
#
loop_
_entity_poly.entity_id
_entity_poly.type
_entity_poly.pdbx_seq_one_letter_code
_entity_poly.pdbx_strand_id
1 'polypeptide(L)'
;MKIEKGRRVTLKVDLSVAGGQQLEKNQVEFIQGSGVMLAGLEKVLEGLEKGAKREGVLKANDAFGNPAMHPLKKMKRTDFPKELDLKVGEKLAAKGINDLNVIMKVEKVGADEVEVRLIHPLADKDIKYSVEVVNVTDPRPPPMPAAALELEEDK
;
A
#
# COMPACT_ATOMS: atom_id res chain seq x y z
N MET A 1 5.85 20.94 -14.95
CA MET A 1 6.15 19.51 -15.24
C MET A 1 5.01 18.74 -14.62
N LYS A 2 4.26 18.02 -15.45
CA LYS A 2 3.06 17.29 -15.02
C LYS A 2 3.42 15.89 -14.56
N ILE A 3 2.66 15.35 -13.62
CA ILE A 3 2.75 13.97 -13.19
C ILE A 3 2.16 13.08 -14.30
N GLU A 4 2.99 12.18 -14.83
CA GLU A 4 2.64 11.23 -15.89
C GLU A 4 3.26 9.86 -15.57
N LYS A 5 2.72 8.79 -16.16
CA LYS A 5 3.22 7.42 -15.96
C LYS A 5 4.73 7.34 -16.25
N GLY A 6 5.48 6.78 -15.31
CA GLY A 6 6.94 6.66 -15.35
C GLY A 6 7.69 7.85 -14.72
N ARG A 7 7.03 8.94 -14.32
CA ARG A 7 7.69 10.08 -13.66
C ARG A 7 7.95 9.80 -12.17
N ARG A 8 9.05 10.34 -11.64
CA ARG A 8 9.35 10.32 -10.22
C ARG A 8 8.66 11.50 -9.55
N VAL A 9 7.85 11.21 -8.54
CA VAL A 9 7.06 12.21 -7.84
C VAL A 9 7.41 12.15 -6.36
N THR A 10 7.91 13.26 -5.84
CA THR A 10 8.09 13.46 -4.41
C THR A 10 6.87 14.22 -3.91
N LEU A 11 6.10 13.62 -3.01
CA LEU A 11 4.95 14.28 -2.42
C LEU A 11 4.89 14.05 -0.91
N LYS A 12 4.32 15.00 -0.19
CA LYS A 12 3.93 14.80 1.20
C LYS A 12 2.56 14.17 1.22
N VAL A 13 2.45 12.98 1.80
CA VAL A 13 1.18 12.29 1.99
C VAL A 13 0.82 12.33 3.47
N ASP A 14 -0.42 12.68 3.74
CA ASP A 14 -1.08 12.57 5.03
C ASP A 14 -2.30 11.67 4.84
N LEU A 15 -2.23 10.47 5.40
CA LEU A 15 -3.27 9.45 5.38
C LEU A 15 -3.90 9.38 6.76
N SER A 16 -5.21 9.57 6.83
CA SER A 16 -5.99 9.48 8.04
C SER A 16 -7.23 8.63 7.81
N VAL A 17 -7.60 7.78 8.77
CA VAL A 17 -8.85 7.03 8.70
C VAL A 17 -10.03 8.00 8.85
N ALA A 18 -11.06 7.87 8.01
CA ALA A 18 -12.33 8.56 8.19
C ALA A 18 -12.95 8.13 9.54
N GLY A 19 -12.76 8.96 10.57
CA GLY A 19 -13.09 8.62 11.96
C GLY A 19 -12.02 8.96 12.99
N GLY A 20 -10.83 9.40 12.57
CA GLY A 20 -9.94 10.21 13.42
C GLY A 20 -8.51 9.70 13.66
N GLN A 21 -8.18 8.46 13.32
CA GLN A 21 -6.81 7.97 13.53
C GLN A 21 -5.92 8.31 12.34
N GLN A 22 -4.90 9.15 12.55
CA GLN A 22 -3.84 9.40 11.58
C GLN A 22 -3.04 8.09 11.39
N LEU A 23 -2.89 7.65 10.14
CA LEU A 23 -2.19 6.43 9.78
C LEU A 23 -0.73 6.70 9.50
N GLU A 24 -0.50 7.62 8.57
CA GLU A 24 0.82 7.98 8.10
C GLU A 24 0.84 9.44 7.71
N LYS A 25 1.95 10.10 8.06
CA LYS A 25 2.23 11.46 7.65
C LYS A 25 3.71 11.56 7.35
N ASN A 26 4.06 11.40 6.08
CA ASN A 26 5.46 11.49 5.67
C ASN A 26 5.61 11.94 4.22
N GLN A 27 6.84 12.34 3.88
CA GLN A 27 7.20 12.60 2.50
C GLN A 27 7.57 11.27 1.83
N VAL A 28 6.84 10.93 0.78
CA VAL A 28 7.05 9.72 -0.01
C VAL A 28 7.52 10.08 -1.40
N GLU A 29 8.45 9.28 -1.92
CA GLU A 29 8.87 9.34 -3.30
C GLU A 29 8.46 8.04 -3.99
N PHE A 30 7.74 8.17 -5.09
CA PHE A 30 7.29 7.02 -5.87
C PHE A 30 7.36 7.33 -7.36
N ILE A 31 7.28 6.28 -8.17
CA ILE A 31 7.19 6.41 -9.62
C ILE A 31 5.73 6.23 -10.03
N GLN A 32 5.14 7.24 -10.67
CA GLN A 32 3.75 7.23 -11.11
C GLN A 32 3.48 6.04 -12.04
N GLY A 33 2.46 5.26 -11.73
CA GLY A 33 2.05 4.07 -12.46
C GLY A 33 2.92 2.83 -12.20
N SER A 34 3.71 2.83 -11.13
CA SER A 34 4.43 1.63 -10.66
C SER A 34 3.60 0.75 -9.73
N GLY A 35 2.43 1.22 -9.30
CA GLY A 35 1.55 0.49 -8.39
C GLY A 35 2.06 0.40 -6.94
N VAL A 36 3.05 1.22 -6.60
CA VAL A 36 3.58 1.36 -5.22
C VAL A 36 2.64 2.21 -4.36
N MET A 37 1.97 3.18 -4.98
CA MET A 37 1.01 4.06 -4.32
C MET A 37 -0.42 3.57 -4.56
N LEU A 38 -1.37 3.99 -3.71
CA LEU A 38 -2.78 3.61 -3.83
C LEU A 38 -3.32 4.07 -5.19
N ALA A 39 -3.93 3.17 -5.97
CA ALA A 39 -4.33 3.44 -7.35
C ALA A 39 -5.28 4.64 -7.49
N GLY A 40 -6.18 4.84 -6.51
CA GLY A 40 -7.03 6.02 -6.47
C GLY A 40 -6.25 7.32 -6.25
N LEU A 41 -5.18 7.28 -5.46
CA LEU A 41 -4.28 8.41 -5.23
C LEU A 41 -3.43 8.72 -6.47
N GLU A 42 -2.90 7.69 -7.14
CA GLU A 42 -2.18 7.86 -8.40
C GLU A 42 -3.07 8.55 -9.45
N LYS A 43 -4.35 8.16 -9.56
CA LYS A 43 -5.32 8.82 -10.46
C LYS A 43 -5.58 10.28 -10.10
N VAL A 44 -5.65 10.62 -8.81
CA VAL A 44 -5.86 12.01 -8.37
C VAL A 44 -4.63 12.88 -8.65
N LEU A 45 -3.44 12.28 -8.58
CA LEU A 45 -2.16 12.95 -8.81
C LEU A 45 -1.85 13.08 -10.30
N GLU A 46 -2.38 12.20 -11.14
CA GLU A 46 -2.18 12.25 -12.59
C GLU A 46 -2.58 13.61 -13.17
N GLY A 47 -1.66 14.22 -13.92
CA GLY A 47 -1.86 15.54 -14.51
C GLY A 47 -1.64 16.73 -13.58
N LEU A 48 -1.39 16.53 -12.27
CA LEU A 48 -0.98 17.61 -11.37
C LEU A 48 0.45 18.08 -11.62
N GLU A 49 0.76 19.28 -11.15
CA GLU A 49 2.09 19.88 -11.25
C GLU A 49 2.71 20.11 -9.87
N LYS A 50 4.02 20.39 -9.83
CA LYS A 50 4.71 20.78 -8.60
C LYS A 50 3.98 21.91 -7.88
N GLY A 51 3.85 21.80 -6.55
CA GLY A 51 3.12 22.75 -5.71
C GLY A 51 1.60 22.53 -5.66
N ALA A 52 1.05 21.61 -6.46
CA ALA A 52 -0.36 21.26 -6.36
C ALA A 52 -0.65 20.53 -5.05
N LYS A 53 -1.76 20.92 -4.41
CA LYS A 53 -2.28 20.25 -3.22
C LYS A 53 -3.65 19.66 -3.52
N ARG A 54 -3.87 18.43 -3.09
CA ARG A 54 -5.16 17.76 -3.20
C ARG A 54 -5.48 17.10 -1.88
N GLU A 55 -6.71 17.29 -1.43
CA GLU A 55 -7.26 16.58 -0.30
C GLU A 55 -8.62 16.02 -0.67
N GLY A 56 -8.94 14.88 -0.07
CA GLY A 56 -10.20 14.21 -0.34
C GLY A 56 -10.37 12.97 0.52
N VAL A 57 -11.40 12.20 0.19
CA VAL A 57 -11.67 10.91 0.82
C VAL A 57 -11.60 9.85 -0.26
N LEU A 58 -10.69 8.90 -0.08
CA LEU A 58 -10.60 7.69 -0.88
C LEU A 58 -11.46 6.64 -0.23
N LYS A 59 -12.38 6.07 -1.00
CA LYS A 59 -13.11 4.88 -0.57
C LYS A 59 -12.12 3.74 -0.36
N ALA A 60 -12.43 2.87 0.58
CA ALA A 60 -11.55 1.76 0.95
C ALA A 60 -11.10 0.91 -0.27
N ASN A 61 -12.02 0.71 -1.23
CA ASN A 61 -11.78 -0.03 -2.48
C ASN A 61 -10.84 0.70 -3.47
N ASP A 62 -10.82 2.03 -3.47
CA ASP A 62 -9.90 2.83 -4.31
C ASP A 62 -8.54 3.06 -3.63
N ALA A 63 -8.53 3.04 -2.29
CA ALA A 63 -7.31 3.08 -1.48
C ALA A 63 -6.58 1.74 -1.56
N PHE A 64 -7.13 0.70 -0.93
CA PHE A 64 -6.46 -0.60 -0.78
C PHE A 64 -6.69 -1.54 -1.96
N GLY A 65 -7.53 -1.15 -2.92
CA GLY A 65 -7.91 -1.99 -4.04
C GLY A 65 -9.00 -3.00 -3.68
N ASN A 66 -9.29 -3.89 -4.63
CA ASN A 66 -10.24 -4.95 -4.40
C ASN A 66 -9.65 -5.97 -3.42
N PRO A 67 -10.32 -6.27 -2.27
CA PRO A 67 -9.87 -7.30 -1.35
C PRO A 67 -9.65 -8.65 -2.06
N ALA A 68 -10.33 -8.94 -3.18
CA ALA A 68 -10.14 -10.13 -4.00
C ALA A 68 -8.86 -10.13 -4.90
N MET A 69 -8.03 -9.10 -4.84
CA MET A 69 -6.70 -9.05 -5.48
C MET A 69 -5.54 -9.19 -4.48
N HIS A 70 -5.82 -9.23 -3.18
CA HIS A 70 -4.80 -9.39 -2.15
C HIS A 70 -4.10 -10.76 -2.20
N PRO A 71 -2.85 -10.88 -1.75
CA PRO A 71 -2.16 -12.16 -1.77
C PRO A 71 -2.95 -13.25 -1.01
N LEU A 72 -3.22 -14.34 -1.73
CA LEU A 72 -3.73 -15.58 -1.14
C LEU A 72 -2.60 -16.27 -0.40
N LYS A 73 -2.86 -16.65 0.85
CA LYS A 73 -1.93 -17.40 1.68
C LYS A 73 -2.58 -18.71 2.07
N LYS A 74 -1.87 -19.80 1.80
CA LYS A 74 -2.27 -21.14 2.22
C LYS A 74 -1.74 -21.39 3.61
N MET A 75 -2.62 -21.78 4.53
CA MET A 75 -2.29 -22.12 5.90
C MET A 75 -2.81 -23.52 6.22
N LYS A 76 -2.13 -24.21 7.12
CA LYS A 76 -2.58 -25.54 7.58
C LYS A 76 -3.79 -25.36 8.48
N ARG A 77 -4.78 -26.26 8.38
CA ARG A 77 -5.94 -26.26 9.29
C ARG A 77 -5.53 -26.34 10.76
N THR A 78 -4.39 -26.96 11.06
CA THR A 78 -3.81 -27.08 12.39
C THR A 78 -3.35 -25.75 13.01
N ASP A 79 -3.12 -24.72 12.19
CA ASP A 79 -2.78 -23.37 12.66
C ASP A 79 -4.00 -22.65 13.27
N PHE A 80 -5.21 -23.11 12.90
CA PHE A 80 -6.46 -22.58 13.41
C PHE A 80 -6.96 -23.42 14.60
N PRO A 81 -7.58 -22.78 15.60
CA PRO A 81 -8.18 -23.50 16.72
C PRO A 81 -9.24 -24.49 16.22
N LYS A 82 -9.22 -25.73 16.73
CA LYS A 82 -10.16 -26.80 16.33
C LYS A 82 -11.61 -26.46 16.66
N GLU A 83 -11.83 -25.64 17.68
CA GLU A 83 -13.15 -25.16 18.11
C GLU A 83 -13.71 -24.05 17.20
N LEU A 84 -12.89 -23.51 16.29
CA LEU A 84 -13.30 -22.45 15.37
C LEU A 84 -13.92 -23.06 14.10
N ASP A 85 -15.20 -22.80 13.89
CA ASP A 85 -15.92 -23.22 12.69
C ASP A 85 -15.53 -22.32 11.50
N LEU A 86 -14.39 -22.59 10.85
CA LEU A 86 -13.96 -21.80 9.69
C LEU A 86 -14.99 -21.94 8.56
N LYS A 87 -15.69 -20.86 8.26
CA LYS A 87 -16.59 -20.75 7.10
C LYS A 87 -15.94 -19.96 5.99
N VAL A 88 -16.16 -20.40 4.76
CA VAL A 88 -15.80 -19.62 3.57
C VAL A 88 -16.52 -18.27 3.62
N GLY A 89 -15.76 -17.19 3.43
CA GLY A 89 -16.22 -15.81 3.53
C GLY A 89 -16.05 -15.15 4.89
N GLU A 90 -15.72 -15.92 5.94
CA GLU A 90 -15.54 -15.40 7.28
C GLU A 90 -14.26 -14.54 7.40
N LYS A 91 -14.33 -13.45 8.18
CA LYS A 91 -13.19 -12.57 8.47
C LYS A 91 -12.66 -12.88 9.87
N LEU A 92 -11.40 -13.24 9.96
CA LEU A 92 -10.71 -13.58 11.21
C LEU A 92 -9.64 -12.54 11.48
N ALA A 93 -9.51 -12.09 12.73
CA ALA A 93 -8.37 -11.29 13.15
C ALA A 93 -7.28 -12.22 13.70
N ALA A 94 -6.11 -12.24 13.08
CA ALA A 94 -4.94 -12.95 13.59
C ALA A 94 -3.88 -11.95 14.03
N LYS A 95 -3.07 -12.32 15.03
CA LYS A 95 -1.89 -11.56 15.39
C LYS A 95 -0.77 -11.85 14.39
N GLY A 96 -0.39 -10.85 13.60
CA GLY A 96 0.74 -10.93 12.70
C GLY A 96 2.09 -10.83 13.42
N ILE A 97 3.16 -11.05 12.65
CA ILE A 97 4.54 -10.81 13.09
C ILE A 97 4.68 -9.29 13.26
N ASN A 98 4.97 -8.81 14.48
CA ASN A 98 4.97 -7.40 14.96
C ASN A 98 3.73 -6.92 15.74
N ASP A 99 2.91 -7.81 16.31
CA ASP A 99 1.72 -7.43 17.12
C ASP A 99 0.66 -6.61 16.36
N LEU A 100 0.82 -6.52 15.03
CA LEU A 100 -0.17 -5.95 14.13
C LEU A 100 -1.29 -6.95 13.92
N ASN A 101 -2.51 -6.58 14.30
CA ASN A 101 -3.71 -7.34 13.98
C ASN A 101 -3.90 -7.35 12.46
N VAL A 102 -3.76 -8.52 11.85
CA VAL A 102 -4.05 -8.75 10.45
C VAL A 102 -5.46 -9.32 10.32
N ILE A 103 -6.24 -8.81 9.37
CA ILE A 103 -7.55 -9.40 9.06
C ILE A 103 -7.34 -10.41 7.94
N MET A 104 -7.91 -11.59 8.09
CA MET A 104 -7.78 -12.70 7.17
C MET A 104 -9.18 -13.10 6.74
N LYS A 105 -9.46 -13.09 5.45
CA LYS A 105 -10.73 -13.62 4.92
C LYS A 105 -10.52 -15.04 4.43
N VAL A 106 -11.32 -15.97 4.92
CA VAL A 106 -11.31 -17.35 4.44
C VAL A 106 -11.91 -17.39 3.05
N GLU A 107 -11.11 -17.79 2.05
CA GLU A 107 -11.59 -18.00 0.67
C GLU A 107 -11.98 -19.46 0.43
N LYS A 108 -11.23 -20.39 1.03
CA LYS A 108 -11.51 -21.81 0.86
C LYS A 108 -11.09 -22.59 2.09
N VAL A 109 -11.90 -23.55 2.49
CA VAL A 109 -11.60 -24.48 3.58
C VAL A 109 -11.53 -25.87 2.99
N GLY A 110 -10.34 -26.46 3.00
CA GLY A 110 -10.10 -27.88 2.73
C GLY A 110 -9.97 -28.69 4.03
N ALA A 111 -9.73 -29.99 3.89
CA ALA A 111 -9.56 -30.90 5.03
C ALA A 111 -8.25 -30.62 5.81
N ASP A 112 -7.14 -30.43 5.09
CA ASP A 112 -5.81 -30.17 5.68
C ASP A 112 -5.34 -28.71 5.50
N GLU A 113 -5.83 -28.03 4.46
CA GLU A 113 -5.37 -26.70 4.05
C GLU A 113 -6.53 -25.70 4.01
N VAL A 114 -6.25 -24.48 4.43
CA VAL A 114 -7.18 -23.36 4.41
C VAL A 114 -6.54 -22.23 3.61
N GLU A 115 -7.26 -21.75 2.60
CA GLU A 115 -6.85 -20.60 1.80
C GLU A 115 -7.43 -19.35 2.45
N VAL A 116 -6.55 -18.50 2.95
CA VAL A 116 -6.91 -17.24 3.59
C VAL A 116 -6.28 -16.09 2.84
N ARG A 117 -7.02 -15.01 2.71
CA ARG A 117 -6.57 -13.80 2.05
C ARG A 117 -6.28 -12.74 3.11
N LEU A 118 -5.04 -12.23 3.12
CA LEU A 118 -4.64 -11.22 4.08
C LEU A 118 -5.15 -9.86 3.61
N ILE A 119 -6.17 -9.36 4.31
CA ILE A 119 -6.73 -8.04 4.12
C ILE A 119 -6.13 -7.09 5.17
N HIS A 120 -5.81 -5.89 4.74
CA HIS A 120 -5.40 -4.86 5.69
C HIS A 120 -6.59 -4.53 6.61
N PRO A 121 -6.40 -4.34 7.93
CA PRO A 121 -7.49 -3.99 8.85
C PRO A 121 -8.25 -2.71 8.48
N LEU A 122 -7.66 -1.89 7.60
CA LEU A 122 -8.20 -0.63 7.10
C LEU A 122 -8.79 -0.75 5.68
N ALA A 123 -8.75 -1.94 5.07
CA ALA A 123 -9.23 -2.17 3.71
C ALA A 123 -10.75 -1.99 3.53
N ASP A 124 -11.52 -1.96 4.61
CA ASP A 124 -12.95 -1.66 4.62
C ASP A 124 -13.26 -0.23 5.11
N LYS A 125 -12.25 0.59 5.45
CA LYS A 125 -12.46 1.96 5.96
C LYS A 125 -12.07 3.00 4.92
N ASP A 126 -12.88 4.05 4.81
CA ASP A 126 -12.55 5.21 3.98
C ASP A 126 -11.31 5.91 4.56
N ILE A 127 -10.41 6.32 3.67
CA ILE A 127 -9.15 6.97 4.03
C ILE A 127 -9.23 8.41 3.55
N LYS A 128 -9.19 9.36 4.48
CA LYS A 128 -8.97 10.76 4.14
C LYS A 128 -7.50 10.92 3.76
N TYR A 129 -7.26 11.44 2.57
CA TYR A 129 -5.93 11.71 2.06
C TYR A 129 -5.73 13.22 1.92
N SER A 130 -4.53 13.68 2.24
CA SER A 130 -4.06 15.01 1.88
C SER A 130 -2.67 14.86 1.27
N VAL A 131 -2.52 15.29 0.03
CA VAL A 131 -1.27 15.21 -0.72
C VAL A 131 -0.83 16.56 -1.23
N GLU A 132 0.45 16.82 -1.08
CA GLU A 132 1.12 18.00 -1.60
C GLU A 132 2.28 17.56 -2.49
N VAL A 133 2.19 17.90 -3.78
CA VAL A 133 3.26 17.61 -4.74
C VAL A 133 4.43 18.53 -4.45
N VAL A 134 5.48 17.98 -3.84
CA VAL A 134 6.70 18.72 -3.52
C VAL A 134 7.56 18.89 -4.76
N ASN A 135 7.78 17.79 -5.49
CA ASN A 135 8.63 17.79 -6.67
C ASN A 135 8.19 16.73 -7.68
N VAL A 136 8.43 17.01 -8.96
CA VAL A 136 8.21 16.05 -10.05
C VAL A 136 9.48 16.05 -10.89
N THR A 137 10.15 14.92 -10.93
CA THR A 137 11.41 14.71 -11.63
C THR A 137 11.28 13.58 -12.66
N ASP A 138 12.18 13.60 -13.63
CA ASP A 138 12.30 12.52 -14.61
C ASP A 138 12.99 11.32 -13.93
N PRO A 139 12.56 10.07 -14.18
CA PRO A 139 13.10 8.88 -13.54
C PRO A 139 14.53 8.55 -13.97
N ARG A 140 15.12 9.33 -14.91
CA ARG A 140 16.56 9.25 -15.15
C ARG A 140 17.23 9.27 -13.79
N PRO A 141 17.99 8.22 -13.43
CA PRO A 141 18.72 8.25 -12.18
C PRO A 141 19.51 9.56 -12.17
N PRO A 142 19.55 10.30 -11.05
CA PRO A 142 20.54 11.37 -10.96
C PRO A 142 21.88 10.75 -11.40
N PRO A 143 22.68 11.43 -12.24
CA PRO A 143 24.01 10.95 -12.54
C PRO A 143 24.64 10.58 -11.21
N MET A 144 25.16 9.36 -11.09
CA MET A 144 25.77 8.92 -9.84
C MET A 144 26.73 10.04 -9.40
N PRO A 145 26.71 10.47 -8.12
CA PRO A 145 27.70 11.43 -7.67
C PRO A 145 29.06 10.88 -8.08
N ALA A 146 29.92 11.72 -8.66
CA ALA A 146 31.24 11.28 -9.16
C ALA A 146 32.06 10.51 -8.10
N ALA A 147 31.75 10.72 -6.81
CA ALA A 147 32.28 9.99 -5.67
C ALA A 147 31.95 8.48 -5.62
N ALA A 148 31.02 7.96 -6.43
CA ALA A 148 30.76 6.53 -6.57
C ALA A 148 31.56 5.87 -7.71
N LEU A 149 32.36 6.66 -8.45
CA LEU A 149 33.22 6.20 -9.53
C LEU A 149 34.72 6.32 -9.19
N GLU A 150 35.06 6.50 -7.91
CA GLU A 150 36.39 6.10 -7.43
C GLU A 150 36.29 4.61 -7.12
N LEU A 151 36.44 3.82 -8.18
CA LEU A 151 36.90 2.45 -8.06
C LEU A 151 38.16 2.50 -7.20
N GLU A 152 38.16 1.79 -6.08
CA GLU A 152 39.40 1.35 -5.44
C GLU A 152 40.09 0.40 -6.45
N GLU A 153 40.74 0.99 -7.44
CA GLU A 153 41.73 0.33 -8.28
C GLU A 153 43.03 0.26 -7.47
N ASP A 154 43.46 -0.99 -7.26
CA ASP A 154 44.84 -1.40 -6.96
C ASP A 154 45.40 -1.08 -5.56
N LYS A 155 45.53 -2.10 -4.70
CA LYS A 155 46.72 -2.98 -4.69
C LYS A 155 46.76 -3.95 -3.51
#